data_AF-A0A7T0G135-F1
#
_entry.id   AF-A0A7T0G135-F1
#
_cell.length_a   1.000
_cell.length_b   1.000
_cell.length_c   1.000
_cell.angle_alpha   90.00
_cell.angle_beta   90.00
_cell.angle_gamma   90.00
#
_symmetry.space_group_name_H-M   'P 1'
#
loop_
_entity.id
_entity.type
_entity.pdbx_description
1 polymer ?
#
loop_
_entity_poly.entity_id
_entity_poly.type
_entity_poly.pdbx_seq_one_letter_code
_entity_poly.pdbx_strand_id
1 'polypeptide(L)'
;MKSSKWVITGVLLVFLALTQNSQASEQKVSFPTGYKQWSHIKSMVIEPGHPLENPFQGLHHVYANPIAIKGFKEGIFPDGSILVFDLVQDKKEGKTIQEGERKLVGVMQKDKTVFKKTGGWGFEGFAGNSQTERLVKDNGIGCFSCHESQEKQDYIFSAPRK
;
A
#
# COMPACT_ATOMS: atom_id res chain seq x y z
N MET A 1 -3.97 -81.74 13.78
CA MET A 1 -3.20 -80.82 12.92
C MET A 1 -4.15 -79.76 12.38
N LYS A 2 -4.02 -78.51 12.84
CA LYS A 2 -4.91 -77.38 12.50
C LYS A 2 -4.41 -76.71 11.22
N SER A 3 -5.18 -76.73 10.13
CA SER A 3 -4.91 -75.93 8.93
C SER A 3 -5.70 -74.63 8.97
N SER A 4 -5.00 -73.51 9.14
CA SER A 4 -5.53 -72.15 9.14
C SER A 4 -5.87 -71.73 7.71
N LYS A 5 -7.11 -71.29 7.47
CA LYS A 5 -7.50 -70.56 6.24
C LYS A 5 -7.41 -69.07 6.55
N TRP A 6 -6.41 -68.39 6.00
CA TRP A 6 -6.30 -66.93 6.06
C TRP A 6 -7.21 -66.32 5.01
N VAL A 7 -8.24 -65.61 5.46
CA VAL A 7 -9.04 -64.71 4.62
C VAL A 7 -8.31 -63.36 4.62
N ILE A 8 -7.71 -62.99 3.49
CA ILE A 8 -7.12 -61.66 3.29
C ILE A 8 -8.24 -60.74 2.83
N THR A 9 -8.82 -60.00 3.77
CA THR A 9 -9.76 -58.91 3.46
C THR A 9 -8.94 -57.68 3.06
N GLY A 10 -8.90 -57.36 1.77
CA GLY A 10 -8.26 -56.15 1.26
C GLY A 10 -9.07 -54.91 1.65
N VAL A 11 -8.49 -54.06 2.50
CA VAL A 11 -9.05 -52.73 2.81
C VAL A 11 -8.57 -51.76 1.73
N LEU A 12 -9.47 -51.38 0.83
CA LEU A 12 -9.23 -50.34 -0.18
C LEU A 12 -9.36 -48.96 0.51
N LEU A 13 -8.24 -48.34 0.88
CA LEU A 13 -8.20 -46.97 1.36
C LEU A 13 -8.33 -46.00 0.18
N VAL A 14 -9.53 -45.50 -0.06
CA VAL A 14 -9.78 -44.39 -0.99
C VAL A 14 -9.35 -43.09 -0.32
N PHE A 15 -8.16 -42.60 -0.66
CA PHE A 15 -7.72 -41.24 -0.30
C PHE A 15 -8.50 -40.23 -1.16
N LEU A 16 -9.52 -39.61 -0.57
CA LEU A 16 -10.20 -38.47 -1.16
C LEU A 16 -9.25 -37.25 -1.05
N ALA A 17 -8.55 -36.93 -2.13
CA ALA A 17 -7.75 -35.72 -2.22
C ALA A 17 -8.70 -34.50 -2.23
N LEU A 18 -8.87 -33.86 -1.08
CA LEU A 18 -9.50 -32.55 -0.96
C LEU A 18 -8.58 -31.51 -1.62
N THR A 19 -8.84 -31.20 -2.89
CA THR A 19 -8.21 -30.06 -3.56
C THR A 19 -8.77 -28.78 -2.93
N GLN A 20 -8.03 -28.22 -1.97
CA GLN A 20 -8.28 -26.88 -1.48
C GLN A 20 -7.95 -25.91 -2.60
N ASN A 21 -8.99 -25.49 -3.33
CA ASN A 21 -8.94 -24.35 -4.24
C ASN A 21 -8.70 -23.10 -3.38
N SER A 22 -7.42 -22.80 -3.11
CA SER A 22 -7.01 -21.50 -2.58
C SER A 22 -7.19 -20.50 -3.71
N GLN A 23 -8.40 -19.98 -3.84
CA GLN A 23 -8.68 -18.83 -4.67
C GLN A 23 -7.87 -17.68 -4.04
N ALA A 24 -6.70 -17.39 -4.61
CA ALA A 24 -5.84 -16.31 -4.15
C ALA A 24 -6.65 -15.01 -4.20
N SER A 25 -7.14 -14.58 -3.05
CA SER A 25 -7.72 -13.26 -2.86
C SER A 25 -6.70 -12.26 -3.37
N GLU A 26 -7.04 -11.49 -4.40
CA GLU A 26 -6.20 -10.38 -4.89
C GLU A 26 -5.95 -9.44 -3.69
N GLN A 27 -4.76 -9.52 -3.11
CA GLN A 27 -4.45 -8.83 -1.86
C GLN A 27 -4.33 -7.33 -2.16
N LYS A 28 -5.30 -6.56 -1.67
CA LYS A 28 -5.41 -5.12 -1.88
C LYS A 28 -4.68 -4.35 -0.78
N VAL A 29 -4.18 -3.16 -1.11
CA VAL A 29 -3.63 -2.22 -0.12
C VAL A 29 -4.71 -1.90 0.92
N SER A 30 -4.38 -2.02 2.19
CA SER A 30 -5.32 -1.75 3.29
C SER A 30 -5.28 -0.28 3.71
N PHE A 31 -6.37 0.22 4.30
CA PHE A 31 -6.35 1.54 4.91
C PHE A 31 -5.39 1.53 6.13
N PRO A 32 -4.46 2.50 6.24
CA PRO A 32 -3.39 2.48 7.24
C PRO A 32 -3.87 3.07 8.58
N THR A 33 -4.75 2.37 9.30
CA THR A 33 -5.30 2.87 10.58
C THR A 33 -4.21 3.34 11.54
N GLY A 34 -4.38 4.56 12.08
CA GLY A 34 -3.43 5.16 13.02
C GLY A 34 -2.23 5.87 12.40
N TYR A 35 -2.13 5.98 11.06
CA TYR A 35 -0.95 6.54 10.39
C TYR A 35 -0.55 7.95 10.83
N LYS A 36 -1.49 8.76 11.31
CA LYS A 36 -1.21 10.13 11.79
C LYS A 36 -0.29 10.17 13.01
N GLN A 37 -0.13 9.04 13.72
CA GLN A 37 0.81 8.90 14.83
C GLN A 37 2.18 8.38 14.38
N TRP A 38 2.32 8.04 13.09
CA TRP A 38 3.61 7.61 12.55
C TRP A 38 4.54 8.80 12.33
N SER A 39 5.77 8.52 11.91
CA SER A 39 6.74 9.57 11.63
C SER A 39 6.28 10.43 10.45
N HIS A 40 6.11 11.72 10.71
CA HIS A 40 5.94 12.74 9.68
C HIS A 40 7.26 12.95 8.93
N ILE A 41 7.23 12.77 7.61
CA ILE A 41 8.42 12.82 6.76
C ILE A 41 8.63 14.21 6.19
N LYS A 42 7.57 14.76 5.58
CA LYS A 42 7.56 16.09 4.98
C LYS A 42 6.14 16.57 4.78
N SER A 43 6.01 17.87 4.50
CA SER A 43 4.80 18.45 3.94
C SER A 43 5.14 19.18 2.64
N MET A 44 4.15 19.42 1.79
CA MET A 44 4.28 20.29 0.63
C MET A 44 2.90 20.82 0.22
N VAL A 45 2.88 22.04 -0.33
CA VAL A 45 1.68 22.64 -0.91
C VAL A 45 1.81 22.59 -2.44
N ILE A 46 0.75 22.16 -3.10
CA ILE A 46 0.60 22.24 -4.56
C ILE A 46 -0.42 23.32 -4.86
N GLU A 47 0.02 24.39 -5.50
CA GLU A 47 -0.81 25.54 -5.87
C GLU A 47 -1.37 25.43 -7.30
N PRO A 48 -2.40 26.23 -7.65
CA PRO A 48 -2.91 26.31 -9.02
C PRO A 48 -1.81 26.59 -10.06
N GLY A 49 -1.90 25.95 -11.23
CA GLY A 49 -0.94 26.04 -12.32
C GLY A 49 0.22 25.04 -12.22
N HIS A 50 0.34 24.29 -11.12
CA HIS A 50 1.32 23.21 -11.01
C HIS A 50 0.89 21.98 -11.83
N PRO A 51 1.79 21.23 -12.50
CA PRO A 51 1.43 20.03 -13.27
C PRO A 51 0.69 18.92 -12.49
N LEU A 52 0.81 18.92 -11.16
CA LEU A 52 0.14 17.99 -10.25
C LEU A 52 -1.15 18.55 -9.63
N GLU A 53 -1.62 19.72 -10.05
CA GLU A 53 -2.82 20.37 -9.50
C GLU A 53 -4.03 19.42 -9.50
N ASN A 54 -4.29 18.75 -10.62
CA ASN A 54 -5.33 17.73 -10.67
C ASN A 54 -4.70 16.33 -10.57
N PRO A 55 -4.97 15.53 -9.52
CA PRO A 55 -5.91 15.78 -8.41
C PRO A 55 -5.28 16.35 -7.11
N PHE A 56 -3.96 16.60 -7.09
CA PHE A 56 -3.19 16.76 -5.85
C PHE A 56 -3.02 18.20 -5.32
N GLN A 57 -3.72 19.19 -5.88
CA GLN A 57 -3.74 20.55 -5.34
C GLN A 57 -4.14 20.55 -3.86
N GLY A 58 -3.42 21.33 -3.06
CA GLY A 58 -3.65 21.46 -1.62
C GLY A 58 -2.38 21.27 -0.81
N LEU A 59 -2.55 21.20 0.51
CA LEU A 59 -1.49 20.86 1.45
C LEU A 59 -1.51 19.36 1.68
N HIS A 60 -0.37 18.69 1.53
CA HIS A 60 -0.25 17.29 1.90
C HIS A 60 0.88 17.03 2.88
N HIS A 61 0.65 16.03 3.71
CA HIS A 61 1.60 15.48 4.66
C HIS A 61 1.97 14.06 4.24
N VAL A 62 3.26 13.74 4.32
CA VAL A 62 3.74 12.37 4.10
C VAL A 62 4.08 11.75 5.44
N TYR A 63 3.51 10.58 5.72
CA TYR A 63 3.81 9.78 6.90
C TYR A 63 4.42 8.45 6.51
N ALA A 64 5.27 7.89 7.37
CA ALA A 64 5.90 6.59 7.14
C ALA A 64 5.88 5.74 8.41
N ASN A 65 5.48 4.48 8.28
CA ASN A 65 5.50 3.55 9.40
C ASN A 65 6.95 3.23 9.86
N PRO A 66 7.15 2.65 11.05
CA PRO A 66 8.48 2.35 11.55
C PRO A 66 9.34 1.45 10.64
N ILE A 67 8.71 0.62 9.79
CA ILE A 67 9.41 -0.23 8.82
C ILE A 67 9.96 0.63 7.67
N ALA A 68 9.13 1.52 7.09
CA ALA A 68 9.54 2.44 6.03
C ALA A 68 10.64 3.41 6.47
N ILE A 69 10.68 3.79 7.76
CA ILE A 69 11.77 4.60 8.32
C ILE A 69 13.14 3.94 8.18
N LYS A 70 13.22 2.61 8.24
CA LYS A 70 14.47 1.88 7.98
C LYS A 70 14.89 2.05 6.52
N GLY A 71 13.93 1.98 5.61
CA GLY A 71 14.18 2.12 4.17
C GLY A 71 14.78 3.47 3.77
N PHE A 72 14.39 4.56 4.43
CA PHE A 72 15.02 5.86 4.18
C PHE A 72 16.50 5.93 4.57
N LYS A 73 16.97 5.10 5.51
CA LYS A 73 18.39 5.06 5.92
C LYS A 73 19.22 4.18 4.98
N GLU A 74 18.62 3.11 4.49
CA GLU A 74 19.30 2.05 3.73
C GLU A 74 19.15 2.24 2.20
N GLY A 75 18.22 3.08 1.76
CA GLY A 75 17.88 3.29 0.34
C GLY A 75 17.00 2.19 -0.27
N ILE A 76 16.59 1.19 0.51
CA ILE A 76 15.77 0.06 0.08
C ILE A 76 14.68 -0.18 1.13
N PHE A 77 13.41 -0.29 0.72
CA PHE A 77 12.31 -0.45 1.67
C PHE A 77 11.97 -1.94 1.90
N PRO A 78 11.95 -2.40 3.17
CA PRO A 78 11.51 -3.76 3.49
C PRO A 78 10.03 -3.98 3.17
N ASP A 79 9.63 -5.22 2.92
CA ASP A 79 8.21 -5.60 2.84
C ASP A 79 7.49 -5.23 4.15
N GLY A 80 6.25 -4.76 4.04
CA GLY A 80 5.49 -4.15 5.14
C GLY A 80 5.78 -2.67 5.36
N SER A 81 6.69 -2.05 4.60
CA SER A 81 6.82 -0.59 4.56
C SER A 81 5.53 0.05 4.07
N ILE A 82 5.07 1.09 4.77
CA ILE A 82 3.88 1.85 4.37
C ILE A 82 4.20 3.33 4.39
N LEU A 83 3.89 4.01 3.29
CA LEU A 83 3.88 5.47 3.20
C LEU A 83 2.46 5.96 2.96
N VAL A 84 2.13 7.09 3.57
CA VAL A 84 0.81 7.71 3.45
C VAL A 84 0.96 9.14 2.98
N PHE A 85 0.27 9.48 1.90
CA PHE A 85 0.08 10.83 1.38
C PHE A 85 -1.29 11.32 1.85
N ASP A 86 -1.32 12.16 2.88
CA ASP A 86 -2.57 12.73 3.43
C ASP A 86 -2.80 14.11 2.84
N LEU A 87 -3.76 14.24 1.92
CA LEU A 87 -4.05 15.49 1.21
C LEU A 87 -5.25 16.20 1.81
N VAL A 88 -5.04 17.45 2.21
CA VAL A 88 -6.07 18.36 2.70
C VAL A 88 -6.13 19.61 1.84
N GLN A 89 -7.26 20.31 1.89
CA GLN A 89 -7.37 21.65 1.31
C GLN A 89 -6.40 22.60 2.01
N ASP A 90 -5.79 23.51 1.24
CA ASP A 90 -4.99 24.61 1.75
C ASP A 90 -5.89 25.85 1.98
N LYS A 91 -6.40 26.02 3.19
CA LYS A 91 -7.24 27.16 3.55
C LYS A 91 -6.36 28.39 3.79
N LYS A 92 -6.36 29.32 2.83
CA LYS A 92 -5.67 30.61 2.93
C LYS A 92 -6.52 31.59 3.76
N GLU A 93 -5.99 32.04 4.89
CA GLU A 93 -6.66 33.00 5.77
C GLU A 93 -5.66 34.02 6.32
N GLY A 94 -5.92 35.30 6.07
CA GLY A 94 -4.95 36.36 6.32
C GLY A 94 -3.64 36.12 5.56
N LYS A 95 -2.51 36.09 6.29
CA LYS A 95 -1.18 35.76 5.77
C LYS A 95 -0.73 34.34 6.17
N THR A 96 -1.69 33.43 6.37
CA THR A 96 -1.44 32.05 6.81
C THR A 96 -2.08 31.04 5.86
N ILE A 97 -1.55 29.82 5.85
CA ILE A 97 -2.15 28.65 5.21
C ILE A 97 -2.48 27.66 6.33
N GLN A 98 -3.73 27.25 6.41
CA GLN A 98 -4.24 26.31 7.39
C GLN A 98 -4.77 25.06 6.68
N GLU A 99 -4.86 23.95 7.42
CA GLU A 99 -5.51 22.74 6.93
C GLU A 99 -7.02 22.95 6.84
N GLY A 100 -7.61 22.58 5.70
CA GLY A 100 -9.06 22.49 5.50
C GLY A 100 -9.52 21.04 5.45
N GLU A 101 -10.61 20.79 4.70
CA GLU A 101 -11.17 19.46 4.54
C GLU A 101 -10.19 18.50 3.86
N ARG A 102 -10.21 17.23 4.30
CA ARG A 102 -9.42 16.17 3.66
C ARG A 102 -9.99 15.85 2.29
N LYS A 103 -9.11 15.85 1.28
CA LYS A 103 -9.47 15.48 -0.11
C LYS A 103 -9.31 13.97 -0.33
N LEU A 104 -8.18 13.40 0.08
CA LEU A 104 -7.90 11.96 -0.07
C LEU A 104 -6.72 11.51 0.81
N VAL A 105 -6.62 10.19 1.00
CA VAL A 105 -5.45 9.52 1.56
C VAL A 105 -4.86 8.58 0.51
N GLY A 106 -3.69 8.91 -0.03
CA GLY A 106 -2.90 8.01 -0.86
C GLY A 106 -2.05 7.08 0.00
N VAL A 107 -1.95 5.81 -0.37
CA VAL A 107 -1.24 4.78 0.39
C VAL A 107 -0.35 3.98 -0.55
N MET A 108 0.93 3.88 -0.18
CA MET A 108 1.89 2.96 -0.78
C MET A 108 2.24 1.88 0.22
N GLN A 109 2.10 0.60 -0.16
CA GLN A 109 2.45 -0.54 0.68
C GLN A 109 3.45 -1.46 -0.03
N LYS A 110 4.59 -1.74 0.60
CA LYS A 110 5.59 -2.66 0.04
C LYS A 110 5.20 -4.10 0.32
N ASP A 111 5.09 -4.88 -0.75
CA ASP A 111 5.06 -6.34 -0.72
C ASP A 111 5.50 -6.83 -2.11
N LYS A 112 6.76 -7.26 -2.21
CA LYS A 112 7.37 -7.72 -3.47
C LYS A 112 6.70 -8.96 -4.03
N THR A 113 6.00 -9.74 -3.20
CA THR A 113 5.34 -10.98 -3.63
C THR A 113 3.96 -10.71 -4.22
N VAL A 114 3.25 -9.71 -3.69
CA VAL A 114 1.91 -9.32 -4.13
C VAL A 114 1.98 -8.33 -5.30
N PHE A 115 2.76 -7.27 -5.16
CA PHE A 115 2.75 -6.12 -6.09
C PHE A 115 3.86 -6.20 -7.15
N LYS A 116 4.02 -7.39 -7.74
CA LYS A 116 5.11 -7.69 -8.70
C LYS A 116 5.13 -6.77 -9.92
N LYS A 117 3.96 -6.33 -10.39
CA LYS A 117 3.80 -5.50 -11.60
C LYS A 117 4.11 -4.02 -11.38
N THR A 118 4.30 -3.60 -10.14
CA THR A 118 4.44 -2.20 -9.73
C THR A 118 5.67 -2.01 -8.83
N GLY A 119 6.77 -2.69 -9.16
CA GLY A 119 8.03 -2.57 -8.43
C GLY A 119 8.00 -3.10 -6.99
N GLY A 120 7.01 -3.93 -6.66
CA GLY A 120 6.77 -4.42 -5.30
C GLY A 120 5.99 -3.43 -4.40
N TRP A 121 5.42 -2.36 -4.98
CA TRP A 121 4.58 -1.40 -4.26
C TRP A 121 3.12 -1.47 -4.71
N GLY A 122 2.22 -1.65 -3.77
CA GLY A 122 0.79 -1.47 -3.98
C GLY A 122 0.44 0.01 -3.82
N PHE A 123 -0.43 0.52 -4.67
CA PHE A 123 -0.92 1.89 -4.64
C PHE A 123 -2.43 1.91 -4.47
N GLU A 124 -2.93 2.72 -3.55
CA GLU A 124 -4.36 2.96 -3.37
C GLU A 124 -4.61 4.41 -2.95
N GLY A 125 -5.80 4.91 -3.28
CA GLY A 125 -6.32 6.17 -2.76
C GLY A 125 -7.64 5.94 -2.04
N PHE A 126 -7.86 6.64 -0.94
CA PHE A 126 -9.13 6.63 -0.22
C PHE A 126 -9.76 8.02 -0.25
N ALA A 127 -11.05 8.10 -0.57
CA ALA A 127 -11.76 9.38 -0.75
C ALA A 127 -11.98 10.10 0.59
N GLY A 128 -11.56 11.36 0.68
CA GLY A 128 -11.75 12.20 1.87
C GLY A 128 -11.36 11.50 3.17
N ASN A 129 -12.32 11.39 4.09
CA ASN A 129 -12.16 10.70 5.37
C ASN A 129 -12.57 9.22 5.35
N SER A 130 -13.01 8.69 4.20
CA SER A 130 -13.43 7.30 4.07
C SER A 130 -12.24 6.34 4.23
N GLN A 131 -12.47 5.22 4.91
CA GLN A 131 -11.49 4.13 5.03
C GLN A 131 -11.77 2.98 4.06
N THR A 132 -12.87 3.07 3.29
CA THR A 132 -13.37 1.97 2.46
C THR A 132 -13.62 2.39 1.01
N GLU A 133 -13.84 3.68 0.76
CA GLU A 133 -14.05 4.21 -0.59
C GLU A 133 -12.73 4.34 -1.34
N ARG A 134 -12.44 3.34 -2.17
CA ARG A 134 -11.22 3.20 -2.96
C ARG A 134 -11.29 3.96 -4.28
N LEU A 135 -10.21 4.67 -4.61
CA LEU A 135 -10.09 5.52 -5.79
C LEU A 135 -9.35 4.83 -6.94
N VAL A 136 -8.40 3.93 -6.65
CA VAL A 136 -7.62 3.25 -7.69
C VAL A 136 -8.45 2.13 -8.32
N LYS A 137 -8.43 2.06 -9.67
CA LYS A 137 -9.20 1.08 -10.47
C LYS A 137 -8.35 0.25 -11.42
N ASP A 138 -7.09 0.64 -11.62
CA ASP A 138 -6.16 0.04 -12.57
C ASP A 138 -5.06 -0.79 -11.87
N ASN A 139 -5.33 -1.26 -10.66
CA ASN A 139 -4.37 -1.97 -9.81
C ASN A 139 -3.06 -1.19 -9.55
N GLY A 140 -3.11 0.15 -9.60
CA GLY A 140 -2.00 1.02 -9.25
C GLY A 140 -0.99 1.26 -10.37
N ILE A 141 -1.28 0.83 -11.60
CA ILE A 141 -0.36 0.97 -12.74
C ILE A 141 -0.11 2.44 -13.08
N GLY A 142 -1.15 3.27 -13.12
CA GLY A 142 -1.00 4.71 -13.37
C GLY A 142 -0.19 5.42 -12.29
N CYS A 143 -0.37 5.03 -11.03
CA CYS A 143 0.43 5.55 -9.92
C CYS A 143 1.90 5.13 -10.07
N PHE A 144 2.14 3.85 -10.36
CA PHE A 144 3.49 3.32 -10.52
C PHE A 144 4.24 4.00 -11.66
N SER A 145 3.60 4.23 -12.81
CA SER A 145 4.27 4.84 -13.98
C SER A 145 4.88 6.22 -13.68
N CYS A 146 4.23 7.04 -12.85
CA CYS A 146 4.80 8.31 -12.38
C CYS A 146 5.99 8.09 -11.42
N HIS A 147 5.86 7.09 -10.54
CA HIS A 147 6.86 6.73 -9.54
C HIS A 147 8.07 5.97 -10.10
N GLU A 148 8.00 5.39 -11.30
CA GLU A 148 9.11 4.70 -11.97
C GLU A 148 10.35 5.59 -12.11
N SER A 149 10.15 6.91 -12.31
CA SER A 149 11.25 7.89 -12.35
C SER A 149 12.13 7.90 -11.08
N GLN A 150 11.63 7.36 -9.97
CA GLN A 150 12.32 7.25 -8.69
C GLN A 150 12.86 5.85 -8.42
N GLU A 151 13.09 5.02 -9.44
CA GLU A 151 13.62 3.65 -9.28
C GLU A 151 14.87 3.58 -8.37
N LYS A 152 15.80 4.54 -8.50
CA LYS A 152 17.02 4.61 -7.67
C LYS A 152 16.77 4.85 -6.19
N GLN A 153 15.56 5.27 -5.82
CA GLN A 153 15.10 5.52 -4.46
C GLN A 153 13.93 4.59 -4.10
N ASP A 154 13.89 3.40 -4.72
CA ASP A 154 12.83 2.39 -4.56
C ASP A 154 11.44 2.96 -4.79
N TYR A 155 11.32 3.81 -5.83
CA TYR A 155 10.08 4.43 -6.29
C TYR A 155 9.49 5.49 -5.33
N ILE A 156 10.27 6.02 -4.38
CA ILE A 156 9.83 7.00 -3.38
C ILE A 156 10.43 8.39 -3.68
N PHE A 157 9.56 9.41 -3.79
CA PHE A 157 9.98 10.82 -3.97
C PHE A 157 10.41 11.53 -2.67
N SER A 158 9.91 11.06 -1.52
CA SER A 158 10.11 11.75 -0.25
C SER A 158 11.42 11.34 0.41
N ALA A 159 11.95 12.21 1.26
CA ALA A 159 13.05 11.89 2.17
C ALA A 159 12.79 12.59 3.51
N PRO A 160 13.21 12.00 4.65
CA PRO A 160 13.17 12.69 5.94
C PRO A 160 14.01 13.96 5.90
N ARG A 161 13.57 14.99 6.61
CA ARG A 161 14.41 16.18 6.84
C ARG A 161 15.70 15.79 7.57
N LYS A 162 16.80 16.47 7.22
CA LYS A 162 18.08 16.34 7.92
C LYS A 162 18.03 17.00 9.29
#